data_AF-A0A1V6JDH0-F1
#
_entry.id   AF-A0A1V6JDH0-F1
#
_cell.length_a   1.000
_cell.length_b   1.000
_cell.length_c   1.000
_cell.angle_alpha   90.00
_cell.angle_beta   90.00
_cell.angle_gamma   90.00
#
_symmetry.space_group_name_H-M   'P 1'
#
loop_
_entity.id
_entity.type
_entity.pdbx_description
1 polymer ?
#
loop_
_entity_poly.entity_id
_entity_poly.type
_entity_poly.pdbx_seq_one_letter_code
_entity_poly.pdbx_strand_id
1 'polypeptide(L)'
;MTAPAPRAPLPTDVSIITTYRCCMKCKMCNIWRYPTEIAQEIRAEELEILPQLKFVNITGGEPFVRRDLDEIVEVSFRKAPRVVISTSGYQVDEILALAEKFPRIGIRVSIEGLSTINDYLRGRDSGFDRGLKTLLGLRRLGIKDIGFGITVSNNNSADMLELYELSKNLKMEFATAAYHNSYYFHKDDNVITNQDEVCNNFYELIDRLLEERNPKSWFRAFFNLGLINYIKGNRRLLPCEAGTVNFFIEPYGDVYPCNGLEERYWKESFGNIRQVKSFEDIWYGPQADKVRSLVRTCPKNCWMVGTAAPVMKKYLRHPATWVLKNKLRSMAGRKIERGKLPLPFDVGQDPRQGDLREPEHTGEVETFDNYSESADTDRRHTVTVVAVEPLAGEAFLLRTTRGGYDFIPGQNVSIALHLDYARSKDFSICSGQADDFLEFMIKGNRAGTITPLLRTLEPGAKLDLTGPYGEFFYRADEKCRHVFLATGIGIGPFRSFLRSFTIPDYLVVHGVRRKADLALAAGIDPTRLVTCVSREDGGTLRGRITDYLRNTELGVRDFYYLSGNPFAVKDVFDILSQRGVPRERIVREFYYTY
;
A
#
# COMPACT_ATOMS: atom_id res chain seq x y z
N MET A 1 -41.05 -1.58 -21.99
CA MET A 1 -40.64 -0.42 -21.18
C MET A 1 -40.38 -0.92 -19.77
N THR A 2 -39.12 -1.02 -19.36
CA THR A 2 -38.75 -1.34 -17.98
C THR A 2 -39.12 -0.16 -17.08
N ALA A 3 -39.73 -0.42 -15.93
CA ALA A 3 -40.05 0.63 -14.96
C ALA A 3 -38.77 1.42 -14.60
N PRO A 4 -38.83 2.75 -14.45
CA PRO A 4 -37.68 3.52 -14.01
C PRO A 4 -37.19 2.96 -12.67
N ALA A 5 -35.87 2.77 -12.55
CA ALA A 5 -35.28 2.33 -11.30
C ALA A 5 -35.71 3.27 -10.16
N PRO A 6 -36.07 2.76 -8.97
CA PRO A 6 -36.47 3.62 -7.87
C PRO A 6 -35.34 4.61 -7.55
N ARG A 7 -35.72 5.89 -7.38
CA ARG A 7 -34.78 6.97 -7.05
C ARG A 7 -34.00 6.60 -5.80
N ALA A 8 -32.67 6.75 -5.84
CA ALA A 8 -31.82 6.48 -4.69
C ALA A 8 -32.27 7.31 -3.46
N PRO A 9 -32.23 6.78 -2.24
CA PRO A 9 -32.46 7.60 -1.06
C PRO A 9 -31.36 8.68 -0.95
N LEU A 10 -31.63 9.76 -0.22
CA LEU A 10 -30.57 10.69 0.18
C LEU A 10 -29.49 9.92 0.98
N PRO A 11 -28.20 10.28 0.84
CA PRO A 11 -27.14 9.61 1.58
C PRO A 11 -27.30 9.86 3.07
N THR A 12 -26.85 8.91 3.87
CA THR A 12 -26.87 9.02 5.34
C THR A 12 -25.49 9.18 5.93
N ASP A 13 -24.43 8.83 5.20
CA ASP A 13 -23.07 8.78 5.72
C ASP A 13 -22.09 9.40 4.71
N VAL A 14 -21.13 10.19 5.20
CA VAL A 14 -20.04 10.74 4.38
C VAL A 14 -18.70 10.49 5.04
N SER A 15 -17.68 10.22 4.22
CA SER A 15 -16.28 10.36 4.62
C SER A 15 -15.64 11.52 3.88
N ILE A 16 -15.20 12.53 4.62
CA ILE A 16 -14.58 13.74 4.10
C ILE A 16 -13.07 13.58 4.21
N ILE A 17 -12.41 13.40 3.08
CA ILE A 17 -10.96 13.40 2.98
C ILE A 17 -10.54 14.87 2.89
N THR A 18 -10.04 15.41 3.99
CA THR A 18 -9.76 16.85 4.10
C THR A 18 -8.44 17.26 3.45
N THR A 19 -7.48 16.35 3.35
CA THR A 19 -6.14 16.60 2.82
C THR A 19 -5.47 15.28 2.41
N TYR A 20 -4.46 15.31 1.55
CA TYR A 20 -3.52 14.20 1.34
C TYR A 20 -2.18 14.40 2.05
N ARG A 21 -1.96 15.57 2.66
CA ARG A 21 -0.79 15.81 3.51
C ARG A 21 -0.86 14.91 4.74
N CYS A 22 0.19 14.14 4.99
CA CYS A 22 0.25 13.23 6.12
C CYS A 22 1.64 13.26 6.74
N CYS A 23 1.69 13.26 8.07
CA CYS A 23 2.95 13.24 8.82
C CYS A 23 3.51 11.83 9.05
N MET A 24 2.80 10.80 8.59
CA MET A 24 3.15 9.40 8.75
C MET A 24 3.69 8.83 7.43
N LYS A 25 4.49 7.77 7.50
CA LYS A 25 5.11 7.13 6.33
C LYS A 25 4.79 5.65 6.29
N CYS A 26 3.49 5.36 6.38
CA CYS A 26 2.94 4.03 6.51
C CYS A 26 3.39 3.09 5.39
N LYS A 27 3.54 1.80 5.69
CA LYS A 27 3.88 0.77 4.69
C LYS A 27 2.70 0.40 3.80
N MET A 28 1.49 0.43 4.35
CA MET A 28 0.24 0.13 3.63
C MET A 28 -0.31 1.31 2.82
N CYS A 29 0.30 2.51 2.90
CA CYS A 29 -0.24 3.73 2.31
C CYS A 29 0.88 4.71 1.91
N ASN A 30 0.89 5.11 0.64
CA ASN A 30 1.85 6.08 0.08
C ASN A 30 1.29 7.51 0.00
N ILE A 31 0.12 7.81 0.59
CA ILE A 31 -0.54 9.12 0.44
C ILE A 31 0.35 10.31 0.79
N TRP A 32 1.26 10.14 1.76
CA TRP A 32 2.24 11.15 2.17
C TRP A 32 3.22 11.58 1.07
N ARG A 33 3.38 10.75 0.02
CA ARG A 33 4.20 11.04 -1.17
C ARG A 33 3.47 11.92 -2.19
N TYR A 34 2.15 12.10 -2.03
CA TYR A 34 1.28 12.84 -2.93
C TYR A 34 0.47 13.89 -2.14
N PRO A 35 1.14 14.80 -1.42
CA PRO A 35 0.45 15.82 -0.63
C PRO A 35 -0.40 16.72 -1.53
N THR A 36 -1.56 17.13 -1.01
CA THR A 36 -2.39 18.18 -1.59
C THR A 36 -1.71 19.55 -1.48
N GLU A 37 -1.97 20.40 -2.45
CA GLU A 37 -1.67 21.84 -2.36
C GLU A 37 -2.70 22.53 -1.48
N ILE A 38 -2.25 23.24 -0.43
CA ILE A 38 -3.13 23.87 0.59
C ILE A 38 -4.20 24.75 -0.05
N ALA A 39 -3.84 25.52 -1.08
CA ALA A 39 -4.75 26.44 -1.75
C ALA A 39 -5.92 25.74 -2.49
N GLN A 40 -5.80 24.45 -2.75
CA GLN A 40 -6.80 23.64 -3.47
C GLN A 40 -7.65 22.78 -2.54
N GLU A 41 -7.23 22.60 -1.29
CA GLU A 41 -7.95 21.83 -0.28
C GLU A 41 -9.34 22.45 -0.03
N ILE A 42 -10.32 21.57 0.19
CA ILE A 42 -11.70 21.91 0.48
C ILE A 42 -11.79 22.76 1.74
N ARG A 43 -12.53 23.86 1.69
CA ARG A 43 -12.79 24.76 2.82
C ARG A 43 -14.05 24.35 3.56
N ALA A 44 -14.14 24.73 4.84
CA ALA A 44 -15.30 24.41 5.68
C ALA A 44 -16.62 24.90 5.05
N GLU A 45 -16.64 26.12 4.52
CA GLU A 45 -17.80 26.74 3.87
C GLU A 45 -18.34 25.90 2.70
N GLU A 46 -17.47 25.23 1.94
CA GLU A 46 -17.84 24.42 0.79
C GLU A 46 -18.63 23.17 1.19
N LEU A 47 -18.44 22.69 2.43
CA LEU A 47 -19.15 21.54 2.99
C LEU A 47 -20.60 21.90 3.40
N GLU A 48 -20.99 23.18 3.35
CA GLU A 48 -22.38 23.60 3.58
C GLU A 48 -23.34 23.10 2.52
N ILE A 49 -22.85 22.71 1.35
CA ILE A 49 -23.68 22.10 0.32
C ILE A 49 -24.22 20.72 0.73
N LEU A 50 -23.58 20.07 1.72
CA LEU A 50 -23.96 18.71 2.10
C LEU A 50 -25.39 18.65 2.67
N PRO A 51 -26.12 17.56 2.40
CA PRO A 51 -27.43 17.34 2.98
C PRO A 51 -27.32 17.05 4.49
N GLN A 52 -28.46 16.90 5.16
CA GLN A 52 -28.48 16.38 6.53
C GLN A 52 -28.13 14.89 6.53
N LEU A 53 -27.17 14.51 7.35
CA LEU A 53 -26.55 13.19 7.40
C LEU A 53 -26.72 12.60 8.80
N LYS A 54 -26.62 11.27 8.90
CA LYS A 54 -26.57 10.56 10.18
C LYS A 54 -25.15 10.52 10.75
N PHE A 55 -24.14 10.54 9.89
CA PHE A 55 -22.75 10.35 10.28
C PHE A 55 -21.77 11.03 9.32
N VAL A 56 -20.79 11.74 9.89
CA VAL A 56 -19.64 12.31 9.16
C VAL A 56 -18.37 11.70 9.74
N ASN A 57 -17.54 11.13 8.87
CA ASN A 57 -16.17 10.76 9.20
C ASN A 57 -15.20 11.76 8.55
N ILE A 58 -14.41 12.47 9.36
CA ILE A 58 -13.34 13.34 8.88
C ILE A 58 -12.05 12.52 8.85
N THR A 59 -11.37 12.54 7.70
CA THR A 59 -10.17 11.76 7.42
C THR A 59 -9.28 12.49 6.43
N GLY A 60 -8.35 11.77 5.80
CA GLY A 60 -7.46 12.24 4.75
C GLY A 60 -6.08 12.53 5.29
N GLY A 61 -5.05 12.06 4.57
CA GLY A 61 -3.66 12.10 5.00
C GLY A 61 -3.54 11.99 6.51
N GLU A 62 -3.26 13.11 7.17
CA GLU A 62 -3.56 13.33 8.58
C GLU A 62 -4.39 14.61 8.77
N PRO A 63 -5.65 14.57 9.26
CA PRO A 63 -6.49 15.77 9.41
C PRO A 63 -5.85 16.85 10.28
N PHE A 64 -5.12 16.44 11.32
CA PHE A 64 -4.49 17.35 12.29
C PHE A 64 -3.29 18.15 11.73
N VAL A 65 -2.96 18.01 10.45
CA VAL A 65 -2.02 18.93 9.75
C VAL A 65 -2.71 20.19 9.22
N ARG A 66 -4.05 20.23 9.24
CA ARG A 66 -4.85 21.39 8.83
C ARG A 66 -5.00 22.37 9.99
N ARG A 67 -4.88 23.66 9.68
CA ARG A 67 -5.03 24.75 10.65
C ARG A 67 -6.50 25.16 10.88
N ASP A 68 -7.36 24.84 9.92
CA ASP A 68 -8.79 25.14 9.87
C ASP A 68 -9.67 23.91 10.16
N LEU A 69 -9.10 22.88 10.82
CA LEU A 69 -9.81 21.62 11.09
C LEU A 69 -11.04 21.83 11.99
N ASP A 70 -10.97 22.77 12.93
CA ASP A 70 -12.08 23.09 13.83
C ASP A 70 -13.28 23.71 13.11
N GLU A 71 -13.04 24.54 12.10
CA GLU A 71 -14.10 25.08 11.23
C GLU A 71 -14.80 23.96 10.44
N ILE A 72 -14.03 22.99 9.93
CA ILE A 72 -14.57 21.80 9.24
C ILE A 72 -15.43 20.96 10.20
N VAL A 73 -14.96 20.77 11.44
CA VAL A 73 -15.70 20.04 12.48
C VAL A 73 -17.00 20.77 12.83
N GLU A 74 -16.98 22.10 12.93
CA GLU A 74 -18.16 22.92 13.21
C GLU A 74 -19.24 22.78 12.12
N VAL A 75 -18.86 22.89 10.84
CA VAL A 75 -19.77 22.62 9.71
C VAL A 75 -20.28 21.18 9.76
N SER A 76 -19.40 20.21 10.02
CA SER A 76 -19.77 18.79 10.10
C SER A 76 -20.84 18.53 11.18
N PHE A 77 -20.77 19.19 12.34
CA PHE A 77 -21.79 19.05 13.39
C PHE A 77 -23.12 19.74 13.07
N ARG A 78 -23.14 20.73 12.16
CA ARG A 78 -24.39 21.27 11.61
C ARG A 78 -25.06 20.34 10.60
N LYS A 79 -24.28 19.42 10.02
CA LYS A 79 -24.76 18.44 9.03
C LYS A 79 -25.05 17.06 9.60
N ALA A 80 -24.47 16.69 10.74
CA ALA A 80 -24.69 15.38 11.34
C ALA A 80 -24.64 15.40 12.88
N PRO A 81 -25.45 14.56 13.55
CA PRO A 81 -25.42 14.43 15.01
C PRO A 81 -24.16 13.70 15.52
N ARG A 82 -23.45 12.99 14.63
CA ARG A 82 -22.27 12.21 14.96
C ARG A 82 -21.14 12.51 13.98
N VAL A 83 -20.07 13.10 14.49
CA VAL A 83 -18.83 13.38 13.76
C VAL A 83 -17.72 12.56 14.40
N VAL A 84 -16.93 11.86 13.60
CA VAL A 84 -15.76 11.10 14.05
C VAL A 84 -14.55 11.54 13.23
N ILE A 85 -13.40 11.73 13.87
CA ILE A 85 -12.12 11.97 13.19
C ILE A 85 -11.27 10.70 13.23
N SER A 86 -10.79 10.27 12.07
CA SER A 86 -9.77 9.22 11.94
C SER A 86 -8.39 9.85 11.89
N THR A 87 -7.50 9.49 12.81
CA THR A 87 -6.18 10.11 12.98
C THR A 87 -5.09 9.09 13.30
N SER A 88 -3.83 9.42 13.02
CA SER A 88 -2.66 8.70 13.55
C SER A 88 -2.53 8.72 15.06
N GLY A 89 -3.16 9.70 15.75
CA GLY A 89 -2.94 9.91 17.18
C GLY A 89 -1.60 10.56 17.53
N TYR A 90 -0.85 11.04 16.53
CA TYR A 90 0.52 11.53 16.72
C TYR A 90 0.59 12.96 17.27
N GLN A 91 -0.37 13.82 16.87
CA GLN A 91 -0.55 15.22 17.29
C GLN A 91 -1.34 15.29 18.61
N VAL A 92 -0.75 14.75 19.70
CA VAL A 92 -1.47 14.53 20.96
C VAL A 92 -2.14 15.81 21.47
N ASP A 93 -1.41 16.92 21.52
CA ASP A 93 -1.88 18.15 22.15
C ASP A 93 -2.98 18.82 21.30
N GLU A 94 -2.83 18.82 19.99
CA GLU A 94 -3.83 19.35 19.05
C GLU A 94 -5.12 18.51 19.06
N ILE A 95 -5.01 17.18 19.18
CA ILE A 95 -6.16 16.28 19.29
C ILE A 95 -6.94 16.55 20.58
N LEU A 96 -6.24 16.72 21.71
CA LEU A 96 -6.88 17.01 22.98
C LEU A 96 -7.53 18.40 22.99
N ALA A 97 -6.86 19.42 22.48
CA ALA A 97 -7.42 20.78 22.37
C ALA A 97 -8.69 20.81 21.50
N LEU A 98 -8.70 20.09 20.37
CA LEU A 98 -9.89 19.97 19.53
C LEU A 98 -11.03 19.26 20.28
N ALA A 99 -10.73 18.20 21.02
CA ALA A 99 -11.73 17.44 21.77
C ALA A 99 -12.32 18.23 22.95
N GLU A 100 -11.53 19.09 23.60
CA GLU A 100 -12.02 20.05 24.59
C GLU A 100 -13.01 21.04 23.98
N LYS A 101 -12.72 21.56 22.78
CA LYS A 101 -13.62 22.46 22.04
C LYS A 101 -14.90 21.73 21.57
N PHE A 102 -14.80 20.44 21.24
CA PHE A 102 -15.92 19.65 20.74
C PHE A 102 -16.15 18.36 21.57
N PRO A 103 -16.76 18.42 22.76
CA PRO A 103 -16.90 17.27 23.67
C PRO A 103 -17.71 16.08 23.11
N ARG A 104 -18.46 16.29 22.02
CA ARG A 104 -19.22 15.23 21.32
C ARG A 104 -18.45 14.57 20.18
N ILE A 105 -17.21 15.01 19.89
CA ILE A 105 -16.40 14.45 18.82
C ILE A 105 -16.05 12.99 19.13
N GLY A 106 -16.13 12.14 18.12
CA GLY A 106 -15.52 10.81 18.20
C GLY A 106 -14.11 10.82 17.63
N ILE A 107 -13.21 10.02 18.21
CA ILE A 107 -11.84 9.89 17.72
C ILE A 107 -11.53 8.41 17.48
N ARG A 108 -10.91 8.12 16.34
CA ARG A 108 -10.40 6.80 15.98
C ARG A 108 -8.92 6.89 15.67
N VAL A 109 -8.10 6.28 16.52
CA VAL A 109 -6.64 6.27 16.38
C VAL A 109 -6.22 5.02 15.58
N SER A 110 -5.41 5.19 14.55
CA SER A 110 -4.80 4.05 13.85
C SER A 110 -3.64 3.47 14.67
N ILE A 111 -3.80 2.23 15.12
CA ILE A 111 -2.77 1.46 15.85
C ILE A 111 -2.62 0.10 15.18
N GLU A 112 -1.45 -0.14 14.57
CA GLU A 112 -1.24 -1.27 13.66
C GLU A 112 -0.57 -2.47 14.33
N GLY A 113 -0.26 -2.37 15.62
CA GLY A 113 0.33 -3.42 16.42
C GLY A 113 0.66 -2.90 17.81
N LEU A 114 1.37 -3.70 18.60
CA LEU A 114 2.06 -3.21 19.80
C LEU A 114 3.24 -2.30 19.39
N SER A 115 3.91 -1.70 20.37
CA SER A 115 4.84 -0.58 20.16
C SER A 115 5.76 -0.71 18.94
N THR A 116 6.54 -1.79 18.87
CA THR A 116 7.53 -1.99 17.80
C THR A 116 6.89 -2.15 16.42
N ILE A 117 5.86 -3.00 16.32
CA ILE A 117 5.19 -3.30 15.04
C ILE A 117 4.41 -2.09 14.54
N ASN A 118 3.72 -1.38 15.43
CA ASN A 118 3.02 -0.16 15.07
C ASN A 118 3.98 0.86 14.45
N ASP A 119 5.06 1.19 15.14
CA ASP A 119 5.98 2.24 14.70
C ASP A 119 6.66 1.89 13.38
N TYR A 120 7.03 0.61 13.23
CA TYR A 120 7.55 0.05 11.98
C TYR A 120 6.56 0.15 10.80
N LEU A 121 5.31 -0.28 11.00
CA LEU A 121 4.28 -0.27 9.95
C LEU A 121 3.80 1.15 9.63
N ARG A 122 3.75 2.04 10.61
CA ARG A 122 3.32 3.44 10.49
C ARG A 122 4.46 4.36 10.00
N GLY A 123 5.70 3.88 10.03
CA GLY A 123 6.89 4.57 9.55
C GLY A 123 7.27 5.79 10.39
N ARG A 124 6.99 5.76 11.70
CA ARG A 124 7.33 6.85 12.63
C ARG A 124 7.41 6.35 14.07
N ASP A 125 8.51 6.72 14.73
CA ASP A 125 8.80 6.34 16.12
C ASP A 125 7.83 6.98 17.12
N SER A 126 7.60 6.26 18.22
CA SER A 126 6.69 6.60 19.32
C SER A 126 5.23 6.76 18.88
N GLY A 127 4.85 6.18 17.74
CA GLY A 127 3.49 6.24 17.22
C GLY A 127 2.50 5.55 18.15
N PHE A 128 2.87 4.37 18.68
CA PHE A 128 2.02 3.61 19.60
C PHE A 128 1.81 4.37 20.91
N ASP A 129 2.91 4.82 21.53
CA ASP A 129 2.87 5.53 22.81
C ASP A 129 2.08 6.83 22.72
N ARG A 130 2.25 7.59 21.63
CA ARG A 130 1.48 8.81 21.37
C ARG A 130 0.01 8.49 21.12
N GLY A 131 -0.29 7.45 20.34
CA GLY A 131 -1.66 6.98 20.12
C GLY A 131 -2.36 6.60 21.43
N LEU A 132 -1.68 5.85 22.30
CA LEU A 132 -2.19 5.47 23.61
C LEU A 132 -2.34 6.68 24.54
N LYS A 133 -1.35 7.59 24.57
CA LYS A 133 -1.43 8.85 25.33
C LYS A 133 -2.65 9.68 24.90
N THR A 134 -2.89 9.78 23.59
CA THR A 134 -4.08 10.45 23.02
C THR A 134 -5.36 9.80 23.53
N LEU A 135 -5.49 8.47 23.41
CA LEU A 135 -6.69 7.74 23.86
C LEU A 135 -6.96 7.91 25.37
N LEU A 136 -5.91 7.84 26.19
CA LEU A 136 -6.04 8.03 27.64
C LEU A 136 -6.35 9.48 28.00
N GLY A 137 -5.76 10.45 27.31
CA GLY A 137 -6.07 11.87 27.47
C GLY A 137 -7.52 12.17 27.13
N LEU A 138 -8.01 11.69 25.99
CA LEU A 138 -9.42 11.85 25.59
C LEU A 138 -10.39 11.23 26.60
N ARG A 139 -10.04 10.07 27.18
CA ARG A 139 -10.84 9.49 28.27
C ARG A 139 -10.87 10.41 29.49
N ARG A 140 -9.74 11.00 29.89
CA ARG A 140 -9.68 11.93 31.03
C ARG A 140 -10.53 13.19 30.80
N LEU A 141 -10.62 13.65 29.55
CA LEU A 141 -11.53 14.72 29.14
C LEU A 141 -13.01 14.31 29.12
N GLY A 142 -13.32 13.03 29.33
CA GLY A 142 -14.69 12.53 29.33
C GLY A 142 -15.27 12.21 27.95
N ILE A 143 -14.44 12.20 26.90
CA ILE A 143 -14.88 11.84 25.54
C ILE A 143 -15.24 10.35 25.50
N LYS A 144 -16.48 10.06 25.08
CA LYS A 144 -17.04 8.70 25.12
C LYS A 144 -16.82 7.93 23.82
N ASP A 145 -16.92 8.58 22.67
CA ASP A 145 -16.83 7.93 21.35
C ASP A 145 -15.36 7.80 20.91
N ILE A 146 -14.55 7.06 21.67
CA ILE A 146 -13.12 6.86 21.39
C ILE A 146 -12.79 5.39 21.12
N GLY A 147 -11.79 5.17 20.28
CA GLY A 147 -11.32 3.84 19.95
C GLY A 147 -10.11 3.85 19.04
N PHE A 148 -9.66 2.66 18.68
CA PHE A 148 -8.56 2.47 17.75
C PHE A 148 -8.85 1.35 16.77
N GLY A 149 -8.09 1.32 15.68
CA GLY A 149 -8.24 0.31 14.67
C GLY A 149 -6.92 -0.10 14.04
N ILE A 150 -6.92 -1.31 13.50
CA ILE A 150 -5.77 -1.97 12.87
C ILE A 150 -6.12 -2.33 11.42
N THR A 151 -5.15 -2.11 10.54
CA THR A 151 -5.12 -2.67 9.19
C THR A 151 -4.23 -3.90 9.21
N VAL A 152 -4.86 -5.08 9.22
CA VAL A 152 -4.16 -6.35 9.31
C VAL A 152 -3.41 -6.64 8.01
N SER A 153 -2.18 -7.12 8.19
CA SER A 153 -1.12 -7.33 7.22
C SER A 153 -0.37 -8.63 7.52
N ASN A 154 0.68 -8.90 6.74
CA ASN A 154 1.57 -10.04 6.98
C ASN A 154 2.23 -10.03 8.36
N ASN A 155 2.41 -8.85 8.98
CA ASN A 155 3.33 -8.68 10.10
C ASN A 155 2.67 -8.31 11.44
N ASN A 156 1.33 -8.24 11.51
CA ASN A 156 0.62 -7.74 12.70
C ASN A 156 -0.65 -8.50 13.07
N SER A 157 -0.92 -9.64 12.44
CA SER A 157 -2.15 -10.40 12.72
C SER A 157 -2.16 -11.01 14.12
N ALA A 158 -1.00 -11.36 14.69
CA ALA A 158 -0.89 -11.77 16.08
C ALA A 158 -1.15 -10.59 17.04
N ASP A 159 -0.53 -9.43 16.80
CA ASP A 159 -0.74 -8.21 17.57
C ASP A 159 -2.20 -7.73 17.56
N MET A 160 -2.97 -8.04 16.52
CA MET A 160 -4.41 -7.77 16.50
C MET A 160 -5.14 -8.39 17.71
N LEU A 161 -4.75 -9.60 18.13
CA LEU A 161 -5.35 -10.28 19.28
C LEU A 161 -5.01 -9.54 20.59
N GLU A 162 -3.77 -9.08 20.72
CA GLU A 162 -3.31 -8.31 21.89
C GLU A 162 -3.98 -6.94 21.94
N LEU A 163 -4.10 -6.27 20.80
CA LEU A 163 -4.82 -5.00 20.67
C LEU A 163 -6.32 -5.14 20.98
N TYR A 164 -6.93 -6.27 20.62
CA TYR A 164 -8.29 -6.58 21.01
C TYR A 164 -8.43 -6.71 22.54
N GLU A 165 -7.54 -7.43 23.23
CA GLU A 165 -7.57 -7.50 24.69
C GLU A 165 -7.31 -6.14 25.35
N LEU A 166 -6.37 -5.35 24.81
CA LEU A 166 -6.14 -3.98 25.24
C LEU A 166 -7.43 -3.15 25.11
N SER A 167 -8.14 -3.27 23.99
CA SER A 167 -9.39 -2.52 23.76
C SER A 167 -10.47 -2.86 24.79
N LYS A 168 -10.59 -4.14 25.19
CA LYS A 168 -11.54 -4.61 26.21
C LYS A 168 -11.19 -4.06 27.58
N ASN A 169 -9.92 -4.16 27.98
CA ASN A 169 -9.44 -3.62 29.26
C ASN A 169 -9.64 -2.11 29.34
N LEU A 170 -9.49 -1.43 28.21
CA LEU A 170 -9.73 0.00 28.06
C LEU A 170 -11.21 0.36 27.82
N LYS A 171 -12.11 -0.61 27.61
CA LYS A 171 -13.52 -0.36 27.24
C LYS A 171 -13.65 0.61 26.05
N MET A 172 -12.80 0.43 25.06
CA MET A 172 -12.71 1.27 23.86
C MET A 172 -13.21 0.52 22.62
N GLU A 173 -13.63 1.27 21.62
CA GLU A 173 -14.01 0.68 20.34
C GLU A 173 -12.77 0.14 19.61
N PHE A 174 -12.87 -1.09 19.10
CA PHE A 174 -11.84 -1.72 18.26
C PHE A 174 -12.37 -2.01 16.87
N ALA A 175 -11.62 -1.59 15.86
CA ALA A 175 -11.96 -1.79 14.45
C ALA A 175 -10.86 -2.58 13.75
N THR A 176 -11.27 -3.52 12.90
CA THR A 176 -10.37 -4.31 12.07
C THR A 176 -10.59 -4.01 10.60
N ALA A 177 -9.50 -4.03 9.84
CA ALA A 177 -9.48 -4.03 8.39
C ALA A 177 -8.39 -5.01 7.93
N ALA A 178 -8.37 -5.32 6.65
CA ALA A 178 -7.25 -6.01 6.01
C ALA A 178 -6.59 -5.05 5.00
N TYR A 179 -5.37 -5.38 4.57
CA TYR A 179 -4.69 -4.72 3.46
C TYR A 179 -5.64 -4.45 2.28
N HIS A 180 -5.57 -3.23 1.76
CA HIS A 180 -6.35 -2.80 0.62
C HIS A 180 -5.49 -1.94 -0.31
N ASN A 181 -5.69 -2.13 -1.61
CA ASN A 181 -5.15 -1.28 -2.67
C ASN A 181 -6.24 -0.31 -3.14
N SER A 182 -5.86 0.92 -3.46
CA SER A 182 -6.77 1.92 -4.02
C SER A 182 -6.03 3.17 -4.47
N TYR A 183 -6.71 3.99 -5.28
CA TYR A 183 -6.25 5.35 -5.58
C TYR A 183 -5.98 6.15 -4.30
N TYR A 184 -6.83 6.01 -3.28
CA TYR A 184 -6.76 6.81 -2.06
C TYR A 184 -5.48 6.52 -1.26
N PHE A 185 -5.04 5.27 -1.24
CA PHE A 185 -3.80 4.88 -0.55
C PHE A 185 -2.55 5.04 -1.41
N HIS A 186 -2.69 5.38 -2.70
CA HIS A 186 -1.60 5.36 -3.69
C HIS A 186 -0.80 4.05 -3.66
N LYS A 187 -1.54 2.94 -3.55
CA LYS A 187 -1.00 1.60 -3.34
C LYS A 187 -1.75 0.57 -4.20
N ASP A 188 -0.99 -0.30 -4.83
CA ASP A 188 -1.40 -1.37 -5.76
C ASP A 188 -0.77 -2.73 -5.43
N ASP A 189 0.21 -2.77 -4.52
CA ASP A 189 1.05 -3.92 -4.18
C ASP A 189 0.80 -4.50 -2.77
N ASN A 190 -0.21 -4.02 -2.03
CA ASN A 190 -0.54 -4.61 -0.73
C ASN A 190 -1.15 -6.01 -0.95
N VAL A 191 -0.43 -7.05 -0.51
CA VAL A 191 -0.87 -8.45 -0.58
C VAL A 191 -0.62 -9.15 0.76
N ILE A 192 -1.58 -9.98 1.19
CA ILE A 192 -1.41 -10.86 2.35
C ILE A 192 -0.92 -12.22 1.85
N THR A 193 0.34 -12.55 2.11
CA THR A 193 1.01 -13.77 1.60
C THR A 193 0.94 -14.92 2.59
N ASN A 194 1.08 -14.66 3.90
CA ASN A 194 0.93 -15.66 4.97
C ASN A 194 -0.55 -15.85 5.37
N GLN A 195 -1.41 -16.16 4.39
CA GLN A 195 -2.86 -16.20 4.59
C GLN A 195 -3.31 -17.15 5.70
N ASP A 196 -2.65 -18.30 5.87
CA ASP A 196 -3.01 -19.27 6.90
C ASP A 196 -2.84 -18.71 8.32
N GLU A 197 -1.71 -18.06 8.60
CA GLU A 197 -1.45 -17.40 9.88
C GLU A 197 -2.49 -16.30 10.13
N VAL A 198 -2.65 -15.40 9.16
CA VAL A 198 -3.56 -14.25 9.29
C VAL A 198 -5.01 -14.72 9.47
N CYS A 199 -5.46 -15.69 8.67
CA CYS A 199 -6.81 -16.24 8.79
C CYS A 199 -7.02 -16.95 10.13
N ASN A 200 -6.02 -17.69 10.63
CA ASN A 200 -6.10 -18.34 11.95
C ASN A 200 -6.21 -17.33 13.08
N ASN A 201 -5.48 -16.22 13.02
CA ASN A 201 -5.59 -15.13 13.99
C ASN A 201 -6.96 -14.43 13.91
N PHE A 202 -7.53 -14.25 12.71
CA PHE A 202 -8.91 -13.78 12.58
C PHE A 202 -9.93 -14.79 13.13
N TYR A 203 -9.75 -16.09 12.90
CA TYR A 203 -10.63 -17.11 13.49
C TYR A 203 -10.61 -17.07 15.02
N GLU A 204 -9.42 -16.91 15.61
CA GLU A 204 -9.27 -16.74 17.05
C GLU A 204 -9.98 -15.47 17.55
N LEU A 205 -9.84 -14.34 16.85
CA LEU A 205 -10.58 -13.11 17.17
C LEU A 205 -12.11 -13.33 17.11
N ILE A 206 -12.59 -14.06 16.10
CA ILE A 206 -14.01 -14.39 15.94
C ILE A 206 -14.53 -15.22 17.10
N ASP A 207 -13.78 -16.24 17.53
CA ASP A 207 -14.14 -17.06 18.69
C ASP A 207 -14.26 -16.19 19.95
N ARG A 208 -13.28 -15.31 20.23
CA ARG A 208 -13.31 -14.39 21.38
C ARG A 208 -14.47 -13.39 21.33
N LEU A 209 -14.75 -12.83 20.14
CA LEU A 209 -15.89 -11.92 19.94
C LEU A 209 -17.24 -12.62 20.19
N LEU A 210 -17.35 -13.90 19.87
CA LEU A 210 -18.56 -14.70 20.12
C LEU A 210 -18.71 -15.09 21.59
N GLU A 211 -17.65 -15.17 22.37
CA GLU A 211 -17.72 -15.39 23.82
C GLU A 211 -18.31 -14.21 24.57
N GLU A 212 -18.16 -12.99 24.04
CA GLU A 212 -18.73 -11.79 24.64
C GLU A 212 -20.27 -11.86 24.81
N ARG A 213 -20.80 -11.04 25.72
CA ARG A 213 -22.25 -10.91 25.95
C ARG A 213 -22.93 -9.87 25.05
N ASN A 214 -22.15 -9.07 24.34
CA ASN A 214 -22.65 -7.95 23.54
C ASN A 214 -23.00 -8.39 22.11
N PRO A 215 -24.27 -8.22 21.65
CA PRO A 215 -24.65 -8.52 20.27
C PRO A 215 -23.81 -7.82 19.21
N LYS A 216 -23.34 -6.59 19.48
CA LYS A 216 -22.45 -5.85 18.57
C LYS A 216 -21.16 -6.63 18.29
N SER A 217 -20.61 -7.30 19.30
CA SER A 217 -19.40 -8.12 19.17
C SER A 217 -19.66 -9.36 18.31
N TRP A 218 -20.84 -9.96 18.40
CA TRP A 218 -21.20 -11.11 17.55
C TRP A 218 -21.31 -10.74 16.07
N PHE A 219 -21.92 -9.59 15.76
CA PHE A 219 -21.96 -9.08 14.38
C PHE A 219 -20.58 -8.62 13.89
N ARG A 220 -19.70 -8.14 14.77
CA ARG A 220 -18.28 -7.94 14.45
C ARG A 220 -17.58 -9.25 14.12
N ALA A 221 -17.95 -10.35 14.76
CA ALA A 221 -17.43 -11.67 14.43
C ALA A 221 -17.79 -12.06 12.99
N PHE A 222 -19.04 -11.83 12.57
CA PHE A 222 -19.44 -12.02 11.16
C PHE A 222 -18.68 -11.07 10.21
N PHE A 223 -18.48 -9.81 10.59
CA PHE A 223 -17.70 -8.88 9.78
C PHE A 223 -16.26 -9.37 9.56
N ASN A 224 -15.60 -9.87 10.60
CA ASN A 224 -14.25 -10.45 10.52
C ASN A 224 -14.21 -11.75 9.71
N LEU A 225 -15.28 -12.56 9.72
CA LEU A 225 -15.41 -13.69 8.78
C LEU A 225 -15.38 -13.21 7.32
N GLY A 226 -16.01 -12.07 7.03
CA GLY A 226 -15.93 -11.44 5.72
C GLY A 226 -14.53 -10.94 5.34
N LEU A 227 -13.71 -10.55 6.33
CA LEU A 227 -12.29 -10.26 6.09
C LEU A 227 -11.50 -11.53 5.74
N ILE A 228 -11.72 -12.65 6.44
CA ILE A 228 -11.14 -13.95 6.05
C ILE A 228 -11.54 -14.31 4.62
N ASN A 229 -12.82 -14.13 4.28
CA ASN A 229 -13.32 -14.38 2.93
C ASN A 229 -12.65 -13.51 1.87
N TYR A 230 -12.45 -12.22 2.18
CA TYR A 230 -11.72 -11.29 1.32
C TYR A 230 -10.25 -11.71 1.14
N ILE A 231 -9.55 -12.06 2.23
CA ILE A 231 -8.13 -12.47 2.20
C ILE A 231 -7.94 -13.70 1.31
N LYS A 232 -8.88 -14.66 1.36
CA LYS A 232 -8.87 -15.86 0.51
C LYS A 232 -9.24 -15.60 -0.95
N GLY A 233 -9.44 -14.35 -1.36
CA GLY A 233 -9.83 -14.00 -2.73
C GLY A 233 -11.27 -14.35 -3.11
N ASN A 234 -12.09 -14.86 -2.18
CA ASN A 234 -13.46 -15.26 -2.46
C ASN A 234 -14.38 -14.06 -2.63
N ARG A 235 -15.35 -14.15 -3.54
CA ARG A 235 -16.39 -13.13 -3.75
C ARG A 235 -17.02 -12.68 -2.42
N ARG A 236 -17.33 -11.38 -2.32
CA ARG A 236 -17.95 -10.78 -1.13
C ARG A 236 -19.16 -11.57 -0.65
N LEU A 237 -19.27 -11.74 0.67
CA LEU A 237 -20.41 -12.44 1.28
C LEU A 237 -21.75 -11.72 1.02
N LEU A 238 -21.73 -10.39 0.93
CA LEU A 238 -22.88 -9.53 0.62
C LEU A 238 -22.47 -8.51 -0.45
N PRO A 239 -23.42 -8.07 -1.30
CA PRO A 239 -23.12 -7.13 -2.37
C PRO A 239 -22.59 -5.79 -1.86
N CYS A 240 -21.89 -5.08 -2.73
CA CYS A 240 -21.48 -3.70 -2.48
C CYS A 240 -22.56 -2.74 -2.97
N GLU A 241 -23.03 -1.85 -2.10
CA GLU A 241 -23.95 -0.76 -2.46
C GLU A 241 -23.33 0.60 -2.17
N ALA A 242 -22.02 0.74 -2.42
CA ALA A 242 -21.33 2.02 -2.34
C ALA A 242 -22.04 3.07 -3.23
N GLY A 243 -22.16 4.31 -2.76
CA GLY A 243 -22.86 5.35 -3.51
C GLY A 243 -24.39 5.28 -3.48
N THR A 244 -25.01 4.45 -2.63
CA THR A 244 -26.47 4.45 -2.40
C THR A 244 -26.88 5.07 -1.08
N VAL A 245 -26.06 4.87 -0.03
CA VAL A 245 -26.28 5.43 1.32
C VAL A 245 -25.04 6.13 1.88
N ASN A 246 -23.88 5.88 1.28
CA ASN A 246 -22.61 6.46 1.67
C ASN A 246 -21.85 7.00 0.46
N PHE A 247 -20.98 7.98 0.69
CA PHE A 247 -20.07 8.53 -0.30
C PHE A 247 -18.81 9.12 0.36
N PHE A 248 -17.84 9.45 -0.47
CA PHE A 248 -16.58 10.06 -0.10
C PHE A 248 -16.44 11.40 -0.82
N ILE A 249 -15.84 12.38 -0.15
CA ILE A 249 -15.44 13.65 -0.76
C ILE A 249 -13.92 13.75 -0.66
N GLU A 250 -13.27 13.97 -1.80
CA GLU A 250 -11.83 14.21 -1.88
C GLU A 250 -11.46 15.66 -1.49
N PRO A 251 -10.17 15.93 -1.19
CA PRO A 251 -9.73 17.28 -0.83
C PRO A 251 -10.02 18.33 -1.90
N TYR A 252 -10.20 17.93 -3.16
CA TYR A 252 -10.47 18.84 -4.28
C TYR A 252 -11.96 19.06 -4.56
N GLY A 253 -12.85 18.43 -3.78
CA GLY A 253 -14.30 18.55 -3.89
C GLY A 253 -14.98 17.43 -4.71
N ASP A 254 -14.21 16.50 -5.28
CA ASP A 254 -14.75 15.38 -6.04
C ASP A 254 -15.47 14.38 -5.13
N VAL A 255 -16.65 13.94 -5.58
CA VAL A 255 -17.53 13.05 -4.82
C VAL A 255 -17.45 11.64 -5.42
N TYR A 256 -17.03 10.65 -4.64
CA TYR A 256 -16.87 9.27 -5.07
C TYR A 256 -17.79 8.31 -4.29
N PRO A 257 -18.19 7.16 -4.88
CA PRO A 257 -18.99 6.16 -4.18
C PRO A 257 -18.21 5.44 -3.07
N CYS A 258 -16.90 5.26 -3.24
CA CYS A 258 -16.01 4.70 -2.21
C CYS A 258 -14.56 5.19 -2.39
N ASN A 259 -13.74 5.04 -1.34
CA ASN A 259 -12.29 5.25 -1.42
C ASN A 259 -11.50 4.03 -1.92
N GLY A 260 -12.18 2.92 -2.20
CA GLY A 260 -11.58 1.66 -2.62
C GLY A 260 -11.48 1.49 -4.13
N LEU A 261 -11.54 2.57 -4.93
CA LEU A 261 -11.49 2.46 -6.40
C LEU A 261 -10.05 2.26 -6.88
N GLU A 262 -9.89 1.62 -8.04
CA GLU A 262 -8.61 1.46 -8.71
C GLU A 262 -8.81 1.69 -10.20
N GLU A 263 -7.96 2.49 -10.82
CA GLU A 263 -8.07 2.87 -12.24
C GLU A 263 -8.06 1.66 -13.16
N ARG A 264 -7.33 0.58 -12.80
CA ARG A 264 -7.30 -0.69 -13.54
C ARG A 264 -8.66 -1.39 -13.66
N TYR A 265 -9.60 -1.08 -12.77
CA TYR A 265 -10.98 -1.58 -12.85
C TYR A 265 -11.91 -0.48 -13.34
N TRP A 266 -11.99 0.61 -12.59
CA TRP A 266 -12.64 1.86 -12.95
C TRP A 266 -12.44 2.87 -11.80
N LYS A 267 -12.40 4.16 -12.13
CA LYS A 267 -12.41 5.26 -11.17
C LYS A 267 -13.21 6.41 -11.75
N GLU A 268 -14.44 6.57 -11.27
CA GLU A 268 -15.40 7.57 -11.77
C GLU A 268 -16.06 8.27 -10.59
N SER A 269 -16.10 9.61 -10.62
CA SER A 269 -16.76 10.43 -9.61
C SER A 269 -18.22 10.68 -9.97
N PHE A 270 -19.04 10.96 -8.97
CA PHE A 270 -20.39 11.48 -9.13
C PHE A 270 -20.39 12.90 -9.72
N GLY A 271 -19.33 13.66 -9.48
CA GLY A 271 -19.17 15.06 -9.82
C GLY A 271 -18.33 15.79 -8.78
N ASN A 272 -18.21 17.10 -8.91
CA ASN A 272 -17.47 17.95 -7.99
C ASN A 272 -18.40 18.99 -7.34
N ILE A 273 -18.34 19.12 -6.01
CA ILE A 273 -19.23 20.03 -5.26
C ILE A 273 -19.11 21.50 -5.68
N ARG A 274 -17.95 21.90 -6.24
CA ARG A 274 -17.68 23.27 -6.70
C ARG A 274 -18.38 23.62 -8.02
N GLN A 275 -18.93 22.63 -8.71
CA GLN A 275 -19.49 22.75 -10.05
C GLN A 275 -21.02 22.67 -10.07
N VAL A 276 -21.66 22.60 -8.90
CA VAL A 276 -23.11 22.43 -8.76
C VAL A 276 -23.72 23.45 -7.79
N LYS A 277 -25.06 23.59 -7.83
CA LYS A 277 -25.78 24.51 -6.95
C LYS A 277 -26.28 23.81 -5.68
N SER A 278 -26.60 22.52 -5.78
CA SER A 278 -27.05 21.69 -4.67
C SER A 278 -26.36 20.33 -4.71
N PHE A 279 -26.27 19.65 -3.57
CA PHE A 279 -25.68 18.31 -3.52
C PHE A 279 -26.56 17.29 -4.27
N GLU A 280 -27.87 17.51 -4.29
CA GLU A 280 -28.86 16.74 -5.03
C GLU A 280 -28.55 16.68 -6.54
N ASP A 281 -27.97 17.73 -7.11
CA ASP A 281 -27.56 17.74 -8.53
C ASP A 281 -26.49 16.68 -8.81
N ILE A 282 -25.55 16.49 -7.88
CA ILE A 282 -24.54 15.42 -7.93
C ILE A 282 -25.19 14.06 -7.67
N TRP A 283 -26.05 13.98 -6.65
CA TRP A 283 -26.57 12.70 -6.17
C TRP A 283 -27.63 12.08 -7.10
N TYR A 284 -28.40 12.89 -7.82
CA TYR A 284 -29.49 12.46 -8.69
C TYR A 284 -29.24 12.67 -10.18
N GLY A 285 -28.08 13.22 -10.55
CA GLY A 285 -27.73 13.46 -11.95
C GLY A 285 -27.44 12.17 -12.74
N PRO A 286 -27.43 12.25 -14.10
CA PRO A 286 -27.14 11.09 -14.97
C PRO A 286 -25.78 10.44 -14.70
N GLN A 287 -24.78 11.24 -14.32
CA GLN A 287 -23.45 10.73 -13.92
C GLN A 287 -23.55 9.83 -12.69
N ALA A 288 -24.48 10.10 -11.76
CA ALA A 288 -24.67 9.25 -10.60
C ALA A 288 -25.31 7.91 -10.93
N ASP A 289 -26.22 7.87 -11.90
CA ASP A 289 -26.76 6.62 -12.40
C ASP A 289 -25.70 5.78 -13.11
N LYS A 290 -24.81 6.42 -13.89
CA LYS A 290 -23.61 5.77 -14.47
C LYS A 290 -22.70 5.20 -13.38
N VAL A 291 -22.33 6.00 -12.38
CA VAL A 291 -21.45 5.52 -11.29
C VAL A 291 -22.08 4.37 -10.51
N ARG A 292 -23.39 4.44 -10.20
CA ARG A 292 -24.09 3.35 -9.51
C ARG A 292 -24.20 2.09 -10.37
N SER A 293 -24.30 2.21 -11.69
CA SER A 293 -24.28 1.03 -12.57
C SER A 293 -22.90 0.37 -12.56
N LEU A 294 -21.81 1.15 -12.54
CA LEU A 294 -20.45 0.64 -12.37
C LEU A 294 -20.25 -0.05 -11.01
N VAL A 295 -20.80 0.51 -9.93
CA VAL A 295 -20.78 -0.15 -8.62
C VAL A 295 -21.48 -1.50 -8.67
N ARG A 296 -22.68 -1.58 -9.28
CA ARG A 296 -23.45 -2.84 -9.40
C ARG A 296 -22.66 -3.95 -10.07
N THR A 297 -21.76 -3.63 -10.99
CA THR A 297 -20.96 -4.61 -11.74
C THR A 297 -19.48 -4.55 -11.40
N CYS A 298 -19.10 -3.92 -10.29
CA CYS A 298 -17.71 -3.70 -9.95
C CYS A 298 -17.01 -5.06 -9.73
N PRO A 299 -15.93 -5.36 -10.47
CA PRO A 299 -15.26 -6.67 -10.39
C PRO A 299 -14.45 -6.82 -9.10
N LYS A 300 -14.12 -5.70 -8.44
CA LYS A 300 -13.24 -5.68 -7.29
C LYS A 300 -13.82 -6.45 -6.11
N ASN A 301 -13.06 -7.41 -5.60
CA ASN A 301 -13.34 -8.06 -4.34
C ASN A 301 -12.85 -7.20 -3.16
N CYS A 302 -13.74 -6.81 -2.26
CA CYS A 302 -13.46 -5.86 -1.17
C CYS A 302 -14.33 -6.10 0.04
N TRP A 303 -13.85 -5.83 1.25
CA TRP A 303 -14.68 -5.96 2.45
C TRP A 303 -14.37 -4.87 3.50
N MET A 304 -14.63 -3.62 3.13
CA MET A 304 -14.43 -2.47 4.03
C MET A 304 -15.66 -2.18 4.88
N VAL A 305 -15.47 -1.83 6.15
CA VAL A 305 -16.55 -1.57 7.13
C VAL A 305 -17.58 -0.55 6.62
N GLY A 306 -17.14 0.52 5.94
CA GLY A 306 -18.02 1.56 5.40
C GLY A 306 -18.99 1.06 4.31
N THR A 307 -18.64 -0.02 3.61
CA THR A 307 -19.50 -0.63 2.58
C THR A 307 -20.18 -1.91 3.07
N ALA A 308 -19.56 -2.65 3.99
CA ALA A 308 -20.06 -3.91 4.51
C ALA A 308 -21.11 -3.71 5.62
N ALA A 309 -20.90 -2.77 6.54
CA ALA A 309 -21.82 -2.57 7.66
C ALA A 309 -23.23 -2.13 7.23
N PRO A 310 -23.41 -1.22 6.23
CA PRO A 310 -24.74 -0.87 5.75
C PRO A 310 -25.50 -2.07 5.16
N VAL A 311 -24.83 -2.87 4.31
CA VAL A 311 -25.47 -4.04 3.69
C VAL A 311 -25.72 -5.17 4.67
N MET A 312 -24.88 -5.35 5.69
CA MET A 312 -25.14 -6.26 6.80
C MET A 312 -26.41 -5.88 7.57
N LYS A 313 -26.66 -4.59 7.78
CA LYS A 313 -27.89 -4.10 8.43
C LYS A 313 -29.12 -4.26 7.53
N LYS A 314 -28.97 -3.94 6.23
CA LYS A 314 -30.06 -4.08 5.23
C LYS A 314 -30.50 -5.54 5.08
N TYR A 315 -29.53 -6.45 5.00
CA TYR A 315 -29.75 -7.88 4.78
C TYR A 315 -29.57 -8.71 6.07
N LEU A 316 -30.05 -8.16 7.20
CA LEU A 316 -29.79 -8.66 8.56
C LEU A 316 -30.06 -10.15 8.74
N ARG A 317 -31.03 -10.72 8.02
CA ARG A 317 -31.36 -12.16 8.09
C ARG A 317 -30.13 -13.06 7.88
N HIS A 318 -29.23 -12.72 6.96
CA HIS A 318 -28.08 -13.58 6.65
C HIS A 318 -27.00 -13.52 7.74
N PRO A 319 -26.48 -12.33 8.13
CA PRO A 319 -25.57 -12.24 9.26
C PRO A 319 -26.19 -12.77 10.56
N ALA A 320 -27.46 -12.49 10.84
CA ALA A 320 -28.13 -12.95 12.06
C ALA A 320 -28.24 -14.48 12.14
N THR A 321 -28.52 -15.15 11.02
CA THR A 321 -28.59 -16.62 10.96
C THR A 321 -27.22 -17.23 11.26
N TRP A 322 -26.16 -16.69 10.65
CA TRP A 322 -24.79 -17.12 10.93
C TRP A 322 -24.38 -16.85 12.38
N VAL A 323 -24.70 -15.66 12.90
CA VAL A 323 -24.40 -15.26 14.29
C VAL A 323 -25.10 -16.17 15.27
N LEU A 324 -26.40 -16.42 15.12
CA LEU A 324 -27.17 -17.27 16.02
C LEU A 324 -26.61 -18.69 16.06
N LYS A 325 -26.33 -19.29 14.89
CA LYS A 325 -25.73 -20.63 14.79
C LYS A 325 -24.40 -20.70 15.56
N ASN A 326 -23.50 -19.73 15.34
CA ASN A 326 -22.16 -19.77 15.93
C ASN A 326 -22.12 -19.31 17.39
N LYS A 327 -23.05 -18.44 17.81
CA LYS A 327 -23.21 -18.10 19.23
C LYS A 327 -23.68 -19.31 20.04
N LEU A 328 -24.62 -20.11 19.53
CA LEU A 328 -25.04 -21.36 20.17
C LEU A 328 -23.88 -22.37 20.30
N ARG A 329 -23.01 -22.45 19.28
CA ARG A 329 -21.78 -23.27 19.35
C ARG A 329 -20.82 -22.78 20.42
N SER A 330 -20.54 -21.47 20.45
CA SER A 330 -19.68 -20.84 21.47
C SER A 330 -20.24 -21.09 22.89
N MET A 331 -21.55 -20.95 23.09
CA MET A 331 -22.20 -21.25 24.38
C MET A 331 -22.10 -22.73 24.79
N ALA A 332 -21.97 -23.65 23.82
CA ALA A 332 -21.71 -25.06 24.07
C ALA A 332 -20.21 -25.38 24.22
N GLY A 333 -19.34 -24.38 24.37
CA GLY A 333 -17.89 -24.54 24.50
C GLY A 333 -17.18 -24.96 23.21
N ARG A 334 -17.82 -24.77 22.04
CA ARG A 334 -17.27 -25.17 20.73
C ARG A 334 -16.85 -23.95 19.92
N LYS A 335 -15.67 -24.02 19.31
CA LYS A 335 -15.19 -23.04 18.32
C LYS A 335 -16.01 -23.10 17.02
N ILE A 336 -15.92 -22.03 16.23
CA ILE A 336 -16.52 -22.00 14.89
C ILE A 336 -15.85 -23.02 13.96
N GLU A 337 -16.59 -23.45 12.92
CA GLU A 337 -16.02 -24.29 11.87
C GLU A 337 -15.01 -23.48 11.04
N ARG A 338 -13.77 -23.96 10.96
CA ARG A 338 -12.69 -23.35 10.17
C ARG A 338 -12.69 -23.95 8.76
N GLY A 339 -12.14 -23.21 7.79
CA GLY A 339 -11.97 -23.69 6.42
C GLY A 339 -13.14 -23.35 5.49
N LYS A 340 -14.28 -24.05 5.61
CA LYS A 340 -15.43 -23.84 4.70
C LYS A 340 -16.18 -22.55 5.04
N LEU A 341 -15.96 -21.52 4.23
CA LEU A 341 -16.65 -20.23 4.35
C LEU A 341 -18.06 -20.30 3.74
N PRO A 342 -19.00 -19.44 4.18
CA PRO A 342 -20.29 -19.30 3.52
C PRO A 342 -20.13 -18.90 2.05
N LEU A 343 -20.97 -19.44 1.18
CA LEU A 343 -21.10 -18.91 -0.17
C LEU A 343 -21.67 -17.47 -0.10
N PRO A 344 -21.40 -16.63 -1.13
CA PRO A 344 -22.05 -15.33 -1.25
C PRO A 344 -23.56 -15.45 -1.10
N PHE A 345 -24.15 -14.60 -0.25
CA PHE A 345 -25.59 -14.57 -0.07
C PHE A 345 -26.23 -13.86 -1.26
N ASP A 346 -27.03 -14.58 -2.03
CA ASP A 346 -27.83 -14.00 -3.11
C ASP A 346 -29.02 -13.22 -2.53
N VAL A 347 -29.00 -11.92 -2.80
CA VAL A 347 -30.04 -10.95 -2.44
C VAL A 347 -30.51 -10.16 -3.67
N GLY A 348 -30.29 -10.72 -4.88
CA GLY A 348 -30.65 -10.11 -6.16
C GLY A 348 -29.58 -9.20 -6.75
N GLN A 349 -28.32 -9.33 -6.33
CA GLN A 349 -27.22 -8.59 -6.91
C GLN A 349 -26.82 -9.09 -8.31
N ASP A 350 -26.16 -8.23 -9.08
CA ASP A 350 -25.61 -8.62 -10.37
C ASP A 350 -24.50 -9.68 -10.16
N PRO A 351 -24.54 -10.82 -10.87
CA PRO A 351 -23.57 -11.90 -10.68
C PRO A 351 -22.14 -11.53 -11.07
N ARG A 352 -21.94 -10.41 -11.76
CA ARG A 352 -20.63 -9.84 -12.11
C ARG A 352 -19.98 -9.07 -10.95
N GLN A 353 -20.74 -8.72 -9.90
CA GLN A 353 -20.20 -7.95 -8.79
C GLN A 353 -19.28 -8.78 -7.91
N GLY A 354 -18.09 -8.25 -7.61
CA GLY A 354 -17.06 -8.95 -6.84
C GLY A 354 -16.49 -10.17 -7.58
N ASP A 355 -16.78 -10.29 -8.88
CA ASP A 355 -16.19 -11.26 -9.77
C ASP A 355 -14.96 -10.62 -10.41
N LEU A 356 -13.77 -10.99 -9.94
CA LEU A 356 -12.47 -10.53 -10.47
C LEU A 356 -12.23 -11.09 -11.88
N ARG A 357 -13.19 -10.92 -12.79
CA ARG A 357 -12.99 -11.14 -14.22
C ARG A 357 -12.06 -10.03 -14.68
N GLU A 358 -10.78 -10.34 -14.70
CA GLU A 358 -9.90 -9.68 -15.65
C GLU A 358 -10.54 -9.91 -17.03
N PRO A 359 -10.75 -8.86 -17.85
CA PRO A 359 -11.22 -9.07 -19.21
C PRO A 359 -10.26 -10.05 -19.87
N GLU A 360 -10.78 -11.13 -20.47
CA GLU A 360 -10.02 -11.89 -21.46
C GLU A 360 -9.53 -10.88 -22.51
N HIS A 361 -8.24 -10.54 -22.45
CA HIS A 361 -7.58 -9.84 -23.53
C HIS A 361 -7.51 -10.83 -24.70
N THR A 362 -8.44 -10.71 -25.64
CA THR A 362 -8.41 -11.42 -26.93
C THR A 362 -7.53 -10.72 -27.97
N GLY A 363 -6.55 -9.93 -27.52
CA GLY A 363 -5.31 -9.73 -28.26
C GLY A 363 -4.29 -10.63 -27.58
N GLU A 364 -3.55 -11.44 -28.34
CA GLU A 364 -2.43 -12.24 -27.86
C GLU A 364 -1.45 -11.35 -27.07
N VAL A 365 -1.74 -11.19 -25.79
CA VAL A 365 -0.76 -10.98 -24.75
C VAL A 365 -0.40 -12.40 -24.40
N GLU A 366 0.81 -12.82 -24.75
CA GLU A 366 1.40 -14.00 -24.14
C GLU A 366 1.44 -13.73 -22.63
N THR A 367 0.37 -14.14 -21.96
CA THR A 367 0.40 -14.44 -20.54
C THR A 367 1.40 -15.58 -20.44
N PHE A 368 2.62 -15.26 -20.00
CA PHE A 368 3.56 -16.24 -19.49
C PHE A 368 3.04 -16.77 -18.15
N ASP A 369 1.84 -17.39 -18.19
CA ASP A 369 1.41 -18.38 -17.24
C ASP A 369 2.18 -19.66 -17.57
N ASN A 370 3.37 -19.75 -16.98
CA ASN A 370 4.07 -20.97 -16.58
C ASN A 370 5.54 -20.61 -16.37
N TYR A 371 5.95 -20.23 -15.16
CA TYR A 371 7.22 -20.68 -14.58
C TYR A 371 7.09 -20.63 -13.05
N SER A 372 6.92 -21.83 -12.48
CA SER A 372 6.87 -22.25 -11.09
C SER A 372 7.00 -21.19 -9.99
N GLU A 373 6.07 -21.27 -9.02
CA GLU A 373 6.44 -21.35 -7.61
C GLU A 373 7.74 -22.17 -7.48
N SER A 374 8.90 -21.53 -7.43
CA SER A 374 10.05 -22.20 -6.84
C SER A 374 9.65 -22.38 -5.38
N ALA A 375 9.53 -23.63 -4.93
CA ALA A 375 9.22 -24.03 -3.56
C ALA A 375 10.28 -23.60 -2.52
N ASP A 376 10.96 -22.47 -2.75
CA ASP A 376 12.23 -22.08 -2.18
C ASP A 376 12.23 -20.64 -1.63
N THR A 377 11.18 -19.85 -1.84
CA THR A 377 11.08 -18.45 -1.33
C THR A 377 11.03 -18.35 0.20
N ASP A 378 10.75 -19.47 0.89
CA ASP A 378 10.82 -19.64 2.34
C ASP A 378 12.09 -20.36 2.82
N ARG A 379 12.93 -20.87 1.92
CA ARG A 379 14.17 -21.56 2.29
C ARG A 379 15.29 -20.57 2.52
N ARG A 380 15.85 -20.66 3.72
CA ARG A 380 17.06 -19.92 4.09
C ARG A 380 18.25 -20.62 3.46
N HIS A 381 18.98 -19.88 2.66
CA HIS A 381 20.19 -20.38 2.03
C HIS A 381 21.39 -19.78 2.72
N THR A 382 22.15 -20.62 3.44
CA THR A 382 23.38 -20.17 4.05
C THR A 382 24.49 -20.17 2.99
N VAL A 383 25.05 -18.99 2.75
CA VAL A 383 26.19 -18.80 1.83
C VAL A 383 27.42 -18.38 2.62
N THR A 384 28.59 -18.64 2.05
CA THR A 384 29.88 -18.24 2.63
C THR A 384 30.44 -17.05 1.87
N VAL A 385 30.89 -16.04 2.60
CA VAL A 385 31.59 -14.88 2.04
C VAL A 385 32.90 -15.37 1.41
N VAL A 386 33.08 -15.04 0.14
CA VAL A 386 34.29 -15.34 -0.64
C VAL A 386 35.20 -14.12 -0.64
N ALA A 387 34.63 -12.92 -0.83
CA ALA A 387 35.39 -11.68 -0.86
C ALA A 387 34.52 -10.47 -0.49
N VAL A 388 35.16 -9.46 0.10
CA VAL A 388 34.60 -8.12 0.31
C VAL A 388 35.60 -7.13 -0.27
N GLU A 389 35.28 -6.55 -1.43
CA GLU A 389 36.21 -5.73 -2.21
C GLU A 389 35.75 -4.27 -2.20
N PRO A 390 36.54 -3.33 -1.65
CA PRO A 390 36.25 -1.90 -1.75
C PRO A 390 36.19 -1.47 -3.22
N LEU A 391 35.22 -0.63 -3.57
CA LEU A 391 35.06 -0.15 -4.94
C LEU A 391 35.28 1.36 -5.06
N ALA A 392 34.30 2.17 -4.65
CA ALA A 392 34.38 3.63 -4.70
C ALA A 392 33.61 4.28 -3.55
N GLY A 393 34.24 5.24 -2.88
CA GLY A 393 33.67 5.91 -1.72
C GLY A 393 33.32 4.93 -0.60
N GLU A 394 32.03 4.82 -0.28
CA GLU A 394 31.52 3.88 0.73
C GLU A 394 30.96 2.59 0.09
N ALA A 395 31.08 2.42 -1.23
CA ALA A 395 30.62 1.23 -1.93
C ALA A 395 31.67 0.10 -1.99
N PHE A 396 31.20 -1.13 -1.93
CA PHE A 396 31.99 -2.35 -2.00
C PHE A 396 31.22 -3.47 -2.70
N LEU A 397 31.95 -4.42 -3.27
CA LEU A 397 31.40 -5.67 -3.78
C LEU A 397 31.48 -6.74 -2.69
N LEU A 398 30.37 -7.41 -2.44
CA LEU A 398 30.30 -8.59 -1.58
C LEU A 398 30.09 -9.80 -2.48
N ARG A 399 31.04 -10.72 -2.50
CA ARG A 399 30.94 -11.99 -3.23
C ARG A 399 30.74 -13.14 -2.26
N THR A 400 29.81 -14.04 -2.55
CA THR A 400 29.54 -15.24 -1.77
C THR A 400 29.55 -16.47 -2.66
N THR A 401 29.65 -17.66 -2.05
CA THR A 401 29.38 -18.93 -2.73
C THR A 401 27.98 -18.90 -3.35
N ARG A 402 27.80 -19.56 -4.50
CA ARG A 402 26.47 -19.75 -5.12
C ARG A 402 25.57 -20.67 -4.31
N GLY A 403 26.10 -21.77 -3.77
CA GLY A 403 25.37 -22.68 -2.90
C GLY A 403 24.09 -23.29 -3.50
N GLY A 404 23.99 -23.36 -4.84
CA GLY A 404 22.78 -23.80 -5.53
C GLY A 404 21.62 -22.80 -5.51
N TYR A 405 21.86 -21.55 -5.07
CA TYR A 405 20.84 -20.51 -4.98
C TYR A 405 20.43 -20.01 -6.36
N ASP A 406 19.19 -20.25 -6.79
CA ASP A 406 18.73 -19.80 -8.09
C ASP A 406 18.04 -18.44 -8.06
N PHE A 407 18.21 -17.69 -9.15
CA PHE A 407 17.57 -16.39 -9.33
C PHE A 407 17.38 -16.07 -10.81
N ILE A 408 16.45 -15.16 -11.08
CA ILE A 408 16.26 -14.52 -12.37
C ILE A 408 16.99 -13.17 -12.32
N PRO A 409 17.85 -12.83 -13.31
CA PRO A 409 18.52 -11.54 -13.37
C PRO A 409 17.54 -10.38 -13.15
N GLY A 410 17.95 -9.43 -12.31
CA GLY A 410 17.11 -8.30 -11.88
C GLY A 410 16.39 -8.49 -10.55
N GLN A 411 16.41 -9.69 -9.99
CA GLN A 411 15.93 -9.95 -8.63
C GLN A 411 16.89 -9.44 -7.55
N ASN A 412 16.35 -9.31 -6.34
CA ASN A 412 17.07 -9.02 -5.12
C ASN A 412 16.89 -10.14 -4.09
N VAL A 413 17.73 -10.11 -3.06
CA VAL A 413 17.73 -11.07 -1.96
C VAL A 413 17.89 -10.34 -0.64
N SER A 414 17.18 -10.81 0.39
CA SER A 414 17.40 -10.33 1.75
C SER A 414 18.62 -11.02 2.34
N ILE A 415 19.64 -10.23 2.70
CA ILE A 415 20.87 -10.73 3.33
C ILE A 415 20.80 -10.43 4.82
N ALA A 416 21.01 -11.44 5.65
CA ALA A 416 21.21 -11.33 7.10
C ALA A 416 22.58 -11.92 7.49
N LEU A 417 23.13 -11.47 8.62
CA LEU A 417 24.22 -12.21 9.26
C LEU A 417 23.68 -13.57 9.72
N HIS A 418 24.48 -14.63 9.60
CA HIS A 418 24.03 -15.97 9.96
C HIS A 418 23.49 -16.02 11.39
N LEU A 419 22.24 -16.50 11.55
CA LEU A 419 21.49 -16.56 12.81
C LEU A 419 21.12 -15.20 13.47
N ASP A 420 21.46 -14.05 12.88
CA ASP A 420 21.05 -12.70 13.34
C ASP A 420 20.06 -12.06 12.36
N TYR A 421 18.83 -12.59 12.40
CA TYR A 421 17.73 -12.21 11.49
C TYR A 421 17.05 -10.88 11.85
N ALA A 422 17.34 -10.32 13.03
CA ALA A 422 16.80 -9.02 13.43
C ALA A 422 17.35 -7.88 12.55
N ARG A 423 18.41 -8.16 11.79
CA ARG A 423 19.13 -7.21 10.94
C ARG A 423 19.31 -7.82 9.55
N SER A 424 18.26 -7.77 8.73
CA SER A 424 18.33 -8.10 7.30
C SER A 424 18.10 -6.87 6.42
N LYS A 425 18.57 -6.94 5.17
CA LYS A 425 18.29 -5.92 4.15
C LYS A 425 18.36 -6.53 2.75
N ASP A 426 17.54 -5.98 1.85
CA ASP A 426 17.48 -6.44 0.48
C ASP A 426 18.58 -5.79 -0.38
N PHE A 427 19.24 -6.62 -1.19
CA PHE A 427 20.29 -6.23 -2.12
C PHE A 427 20.06 -6.91 -3.46
N SER A 428 20.13 -6.13 -4.55
CA SER A 428 19.98 -6.67 -5.90
C SER A 428 21.19 -7.51 -6.29
N ILE A 429 20.92 -8.64 -6.91
CA ILE A 429 21.97 -9.56 -7.37
C ILE A 429 22.65 -8.93 -8.59
N CYS A 430 23.97 -8.84 -8.55
CA CYS A 430 24.80 -8.23 -9.60
C CYS A 430 25.52 -9.28 -10.45
N SER A 431 25.69 -10.50 -9.95
CA SER A 431 26.22 -11.61 -10.74
C SER A 431 25.24 -12.04 -11.83
N GLY A 432 25.76 -12.71 -12.85
CA GLY A 432 24.99 -13.32 -13.92
C GLY A 432 24.40 -14.66 -13.47
N GLN A 433 23.34 -15.09 -14.16
CA GLN A 433 22.62 -16.32 -13.82
C GLN A 433 23.53 -17.56 -13.86
N ALA A 434 24.50 -17.59 -14.79
CA ALA A 434 25.46 -18.67 -14.97
C ALA A 434 26.73 -18.56 -14.10
N ASP A 435 26.88 -17.48 -13.31
CA ASP A 435 28.04 -17.36 -12.41
C ASP A 435 27.93 -18.38 -11.26
N ASP A 436 29.08 -18.99 -10.92
CA ASP A 436 29.25 -19.93 -9.81
C ASP A 436 29.38 -19.24 -8.44
N PHE A 437 29.14 -17.92 -8.40
CA PHE A 437 29.07 -17.09 -7.21
C PHE A 437 27.85 -16.16 -7.25
N LEU A 438 27.49 -15.63 -6.08
CA LEU A 438 26.60 -14.48 -5.97
C LEU A 438 27.43 -13.23 -5.68
N GLU A 439 27.11 -12.12 -6.34
CA GLU A 439 27.77 -10.83 -6.12
C GLU A 439 26.75 -9.73 -5.87
N PHE A 440 27.05 -8.86 -4.90
CA PHE A 440 26.20 -7.76 -4.49
C PHE A 440 27.00 -6.46 -4.47
N MET A 441 26.47 -5.42 -5.10
CA MET A 441 27.04 -4.08 -5.03
C MET A 441 26.37 -3.29 -3.92
N ILE A 442 27.10 -3.08 -2.82
CA ILE A 442 26.54 -2.51 -1.59
C ILE A 442 27.16 -1.14 -1.34
N LYS A 443 26.31 -0.16 -1.05
CA LYS A 443 26.75 1.13 -0.51
C LYS A 443 26.65 1.12 1.01
N GLY A 444 27.79 1.25 1.68
CA GLY A 444 27.86 1.42 3.12
C GLY A 444 27.12 2.66 3.58
N ASN A 445 26.20 2.48 4.53
CA ASN A 445 25.66 3.57 5.34
C ASN A 445 26.16 3.36 6.77
N ARG A 446 26.95 4.32 7.31
CA ARG A 446 27.52 4.24 8.67
C ARG A 446 26.46 4.20 9.77
N ALA A 447 25.24 4.69 9.50
CA ALA A 447 24.09 4.59 10.40
C ALA A 447 23.19 3.38 10.11
N GLY A 448 23.53 2.54 9.12
CA GLY A 448 22.77 1.35 8.77
C GLY A 448 23.01 0.20 9.75
N THR A 449 21.99 -0.61 10.00
CA THR A 449 22.04 -1.72 10.96
C THR A 449 22.85 -2.94 10.49
N ILE A 450 22.97 -3.14 9.17
CA ILE A 450 23.67 -4.31 8.59
C ILE A 450 24.82 -3.93 7.63
N THR A 451 24.68 -2.86 6.83
CA THR A 451 25.67 -2.52 5.79
C THR A 451 27.09 -2.22 6.31
N PRO A 452 27.30 -1.62 7.51
CA PRO A 452 28.64 -1.50 8.08
C PRO A 452 29.25 -2.86 8.43
N LEU A 453 28.43 -3.79 8.92
CA LEU A 453 28.87 -5.12 9.33
C LEU A 453 29.28 -5.97 8.13
N LEU A 454 28.49 -5.92 7.04
CA LEU A 454 28.82 -6.63 5.79
C LEU A 454 30.16 -6.17 5.20
N ARG A 455 30.52 -4.89 5.38
CA ARG A 455 31.77 -4.32 4.86
C ARG A 455 33.01 -4.84 5.58
N THR A 456 32.86 -5.29 6.82
CA THR A 456 33.98 -5.75 7.66
C THR A 456 34.09 -7.27 7.71
N LEU A 457 33.29 -7.99 6.92
CA LEU A 457 33.35 -9.45 6.89
C LEU A 457 34.63 -9.94 6.21
N GLU A 458 35.21 -10.98 6.78
CA GLU A 458 36.35 -11.70 6.20
C GLU A 458 35.85 -12.92 5.42
N PRO A 459 36.61 -13.39 4.40
CA PRO A 459 36.32 -14.65 3.73
C PRO A 459 36.12 -15.80 4.72
N GLY A 460 35.10 -16.62 4.48
CA GLY A 460 34.68 -17.69 5.39
C GLY A 460 33.53 -17.32 6.33
N ALA A 461 33.18 -16.03 6.47
CA ALA A 461 31.99 -15.62 7.21
C ALA A 461 30.71 -16.17 6.57
N LYS A 462 29.70 -16.50 7.37
CA LYS A 462 28.42 -17.03 6.89
C LYS A 462 27.34 -15.95 6.86
N LEU A 463 26.54 -15.98 5.80
CA LEU A 463 25.37 -15.12 5.60
C LEU A 463 24.16 -16.00 5.31
N ASP A 464 22.99 -15.56 5.77
CA ASP A 464 21.73 -16.21 5.42
C ASP A 464 20.99 -15.36 4.39
N LEU A 465 20.63 -16.00 3.28
CA LEU A 465 19.87 -15.42 2.18
C LEU A 465 18.41 -15.85 2.28
N THR A 466 17.49 -14.93 2.03
CA THR A 466 16.05 -15.20 1.88
C THR A 466 15.54 -14.51 0.61
N GLY A 467 14.79 -15.24 -0.21
CA GLY A 467 14.41 -14.83 -1.57
C GLY A 467 14.57 -15.98 -2.56
N PRO A 468 14.70 -15.70 -3.87
CA PRO A 468 14.81 -14.37 -4.48
C PRO A 468 13.47 -13.61 -4.53
N TYR A 469 13.54 -12.28 -4.59
CA TYR A 469 12.39 -11.38 -4.68
C TYR A 469 12.53 -10.38 -5.84
N GLY A 470 11.43 -9.73 -6.20
CA GLY A 470 11.41 -8.64 -7.17
C GLY A 470 11.01 -9.09 -8.58
N GLU A 471 10.49 -8.12 -9.34
CA GLU A 471 9.92 -8.30 -10.68
C GLU A 471 10.62 -7.41 -11.73
N PHE A 472 11.82 -6.90 -11.42
CA PHE A 472 12.59 -6.05 -12.32
C PHE A 472 13.31 -6.90 -13.37
N PHE A 473 12.54 -7.56 -14.24
CA PHE A 473 13.07 -8.50 -15.22
C PHE A 473 13.43 -7.82 -16.54
N TYR A 474 14.45 -8.37 -17.20
CA TYR A 474 14.76 -8.05 -18.58
C TYR A 474 13.66 -8.60 -19.51
N ARG A 475 13.14 -7.76 -20.40
CA ARG A 475 12.14 -8.12 -21.40
C ARG A 475 12.81 -8.16 -22.77
N ALA A 476 13.11 -9.37 -23.25
CA ALA A 476 13.80 -9.55 -24.52
C ALA A 476 12.93 -9.06 -25.70
N ASP A 477 13.47 -8.12 -26.47
CA ASP A 477 12.90 -7.67 -27.74
C ASP A 477 14.04 -7.25 -28.67
N GLU A 478 14.38 -8.09 -29.64
CA GLU A 478 15.48 -7.85 -30.58
C GLU A 478 15.16 -6.76 -31.62
N LYS A 479 13.90 -6.31 -31.70
CA LYS A 479 13.45 -5.31 -32.69
C LYS A 479 13.62 -3.88 -32.18
N CYS A 480 14.04 -3.69 -30.93
CA CYS A 480 14.26 -2.38 -30.35
C CYS A 480 15.55 -2.31 -29.53
N ARG A 481 16.03 -1.09 -29.32
CA ARG A 481 17.17 -0.80 -28.47
C ARG A 481 16.76 -0.84 -26.99
N HIS A 482 17.61 -1.41 -26.14
CA HIS A 482 17.42 -1.44 -24.69
C HIS A 482 18.27 -0.37 -24.01
N VAL A 483 17.62 0.54 -23.27
CA VAL A 483 18.27 1.68 -22.60
C VAL A 483 18.22 1.51 -21.09
N PHE A 484 19.38 1.29 -20.49
CA PHE A 484 19.56 1.07 -19.05
C PHE A 484 19.99 2.35 -18.35
N LEU A 485 19.11 2.92 -17.52
CA LEU A 485 19.26 4.22 -16.86
C LEU A 485 19.52 4.03 -15.36
N ALA A 486 20.78 4.11 -14.95
CA ALA A 486 21.21 3.83 -13.58
C ALA A 486 21.67 5.08 -12.82
N THR A 487 21.45 5.12 -11.51
CA THR A 487 22.14 6.07 -10.60
C THR A 487 22.85 5.36 -9.45
N GLY A 488 24.13 5.70 -9.23
CA GLY A 488 24.95 5.11 -8.18
C GLY A 488 24.98 3.57 -8.26
N ILE A 489 24.70 2.89 -7.14
CA ILE A 489 24.67 1.42 -7.08
C ILE A 489 23.48 0.78 -7.82
N GLY A 490 22.51 1.56 -8.29
CA GLY A 490 21.40 1.07 -9.12
C GLY A 490 21.84 0.50 -10.47
N ILE A 491 23.14 0.51 -10.78
CA ILE A 491 23.69 -0.19 -11.95
C ILE A 491 23.79 -1.71 -11.74
N GLY A 492 23.69 -2.20 -10.50
CA GLY A 492 23.83 -3.61 -10.15
C GLY A 492 22.96 -4.57 -10.97
N PRO A 493 21.63 -4.36 -11.09
CA PRO A 493 20.74 -5.20 -11.88
C PRO A 493 21.13 -5.24 -13.35
N PHE A 494 21.63 -4.12 -13.90
CA PHE A 494 22.08 -4.06 -15.29
C PHE A 494 23.37 -4.84 -15.52
N ARG A 495 24.27 -4.91 -14.51
CA ARG A 495 25.40 -5.85 -14.54
C ARG A 495 24.89 -7.28 -14.60
N SER A 496 23.88 -7.63 -13.81
CA SER A 496 23.27 -8.97 -13.85
C SER A 496 22.65 -9.30 -15.21
N PHE A 497 21.90 -8.37 -15.82
CA PHE A 497 21.36 -8.54 -17.17
C PHE A 497 22.46 -8.77 -18.21
N LEU A 498 23.46 -7.89 -18.26
CA LEU A 498 24.52 -7.93 -19.27
C LEU A 498 25.44 -9.15 -19.11
N ARG A 499 25.50 -9.75 -17.92
CA ARG A 499 26.23 -11.01 -17.69
C ARG A 499 25.40 -12.26 -18.02
N SER A 500 24.08 -12.14 -18.08
CA SER A 500 23.16 -13.28 -18.25
C SER A 500 22.57 -13.38 -19.64
N PHE A 501 22.46 -12.26 -20.36
CA PHE A 501 21.81 -12.19 -21.66
C PHE A 501 22.72 -11.58 -22.72
N THR A 502 22.66 -12.14 -23.93
CA THR A 502 23.18 -11.46 -25.12
C THR A 502 22.18 -10.40 -25.55
N ILE A 503 22.53 -9.13 -25.37
CA ILE A 503 21.67 -7.99 -25.74
C ILE A 503 22.33 -7.28 -26.93
N PRO A 504 21.86 -7.46 -28.16
CA PRO A 504 22.56 -6.97 -29.37
C PRO A 504 22.64 -5.44 -29.45
N ASP A 505 21.55 -4.76 -29.07
CA ASP A 505 21.49 -3.31 -29.08
C ASP A 505 21.07 -2.74 -27.72
N TYR A 506 22.08 -2.30 -26.96
CA TYR A 506 21.86 -1.62 -25.70
C TYR A 506 22.72 -0.36 -25.54
N LEU A 507 22.23 0.51 -24.65
CA LEU A 507 22.91 1.69 -24.14
C LEU A 507 22.75 1.74 -22.62
N VAL A 508 23.86 1.86 -21.88
CA VAL A 508 23.84 2.17 -20.45
C VAL A 508 24.11 3.65 -20.25
N VAL A 509 23.27 4.32 -19.47
CA VAL A 509 23.48 5.70 -19.03
C VAL A 509 23.56 5.70 -17.50
N HIS A 510 24.74 6.01 -16.97
CA HIS A 510 25.03 5.90 -15.54
C HIS A 510 25.34 7.26 -14.91
N GLY A 511 24.54 7.65 -13.93
CA GLY A 511 24.71 8.89 -13.17
C GLY A 511 25.38 8.70 -11.83
N VAL A 512 26.44 9.46 -11.58
CA VAL A 512 27.15 9.49 -10.30
C VAL A 512 27.41 10.92 -9.81
N ARG A 513 27.84 11.05 -8.55
CA ARG A 513 28.15 12.35 -7.94
C ARG A 513 29.59 12.76 -8.20
N ARG A 514 30.54 11.84 -8.05
CA ARG A 514 31.98 12.10 -8.15
C ARG A 514 32.63 11.20 -9.18
N LYS A 515 33.77 11.62 -9.73
CA LYS A 515 34.52 10.87 -10.75
C LYS A 515 34.96 9.48 -10.24
N ALA A 516 35.32 9.37 -8.97
CA ALA A 516 35.72 8.09 -8.37
C ALA A 516 34.60 7.03 -8.43
N ASP A 517 33.33 7.45 -8.37
CA ASP A 517 32.17 6.55 -8.40
C ASP A 517 31.97 5.91 -9.79
N LEU A 518 32.67 6.36 -10.84
CA LEU A 518 32.63 5.73 -12.16
C LEU A 518 33.14 4.29 -12.15
N ALA A 519 33.93 3.90 -11.14
CA ALA A 519 34.35 2.52 -10.92
C ALA A 519 33.17 1.54 -10.74
N LEU A 520 31.97 2.03 -10.37
CA LEU A 520 30.75 1.22 -10.28
C LEU A 520 30.31 0.63 -11.63
N ALA A 521 30.71 1.25 -12.74
CA ALA A 521 30.40 0.78 -14.09
C ALA A 521 31.46 -0.15 -14.69
N ALA A 522 32.43 -0.60 -13.89
CA ALA A 522 33.46 -1.53 -14.34
C ALA A 522 32.86 -2.81 -14.93
N GLY A 523 33.40 -3.23 -16.08
CA GLY A 523 32.97 -4.43 -16.80
C GLY A 523 31.84 -4.22 -17.81
N ILE A 524 31.30 -3.00 -17.92
CA ILE A 524 30.37 -2.62 -19.00
C ILE A 524 31.18 -2.13 -20.20
N ASP A 525 30.76 -2.50 -21.42
CA ASP A 525 31.39 -2.05 -22.66
C ASP A 525 31.44 -0.51 -22.73
N PRO A 526 32.65 0.10 -22.72
CA PRO A 526 32.79 1.56 -22.74
C PRO A 526 32.18 2.21 -23.98
N THR A 527 32.04 1.49 -25.10
CA THR A 527 31.43 2.03 -26.33
C THR A 527 29.90 2.15 -26.23
N ARG A 528 29.29 1.45 -25.26
CA ARG A 528 27.85 1.44 -24.99
C ARG A 528 27.50 2.07 -23.64
N LEU A 529 28.43 2.82 -23.05
CA LEU A 529 28.28 3.43 -21.74
C LEU A 529 28.43 4.95 -21.82
N VAL A 530 27.40 5.66 -21.37
CA VAL A 530 27.42 7.10 -21.14
C VAL A 530 27.47 7.37 -19.64
N THR A 531 28.46 8.13 -19.21
CA THR A 531 28.65 8.48 -17.79
C THR A 531 28.32 9.95 -17.52
N CYS A 532 27.46 10.19 -16.53
CA CYS A 532 27.06 11.53 -16.10
C CYS A 532 27.62 11.82 -14.70
N VAL A 533 28.54 12.77 -14.57
CA VAL A 533 29.13 13.16 -13.27
C VAL A 533 28.62 14.54 -12.88
N SER A 534 27.90 14.61 -11.75
CA SER A 534 27.13 15.82 -11.39
C SER A 534 27.88 16.86 -10.55
N ARG A 535 28.99 16.51 -9.87
CA ARG A 535 29.72 17.45 -8.99
C ARG A 535 31.15 17.76 -9.45
N GLU A 536 31.67 17.03 -10.43
CA GLU A 536 33.06 17.08 -10.88
C GLU A 536 33.11 16.87 -12.39
N ASP A 537 34.22 17.29 -13.03
CA ASP A 537 34.51 16.91 -14.41
C ASP A 537 35.06 15.48 -14.47
N GLY A 538 34.80 14.77 -15.58
CA GLY A 538 35.41 13.45 -15.83
C GLY A 538 34.46 12.33 -16.27
N GLY A 539 33.16 12.59 -16.44
CA GLY A 539 32.25 11.71 -17.18
C GLY A 539 32.12 12.11 -18.65
N THR A 540 31.40 11.31 -19.43
CA THR A 540 30.95 11.65 -20.79
C THR A 540 30.18 12.98 -20.79
N LEU A 541 29.40 13.23 -19.73
CA LEU A 541 28.67 14.46 -19.49
C LEU A 541 28.93 14.99 -18.07
N ARG A 542 29.22 16.29 -17.95
CA ARG A 542 29.14 17.01 -16.67
C ARG A 542 27.68 17.36 -16.39
N GLY A 543 27.02 16.60 -15.53
CA GLY A 543 25.59 16.74 -15.26
C GLY A 543 24.96 15.48 -14.68
N ARG A 544 23.63 15.44 -14.68
CA ARG A 544 22.81 14.28 -14.30
C ARG A 544 22.34 13.53 -15.55
N ILE A 545 21.86 12.31 -15.35
CA ILE A 545 21.23 11.53 -16.42
C ILE A 545 20.07 12.28 -17.08
N THR A 546 19.32 13.10 -16.32
CA THR A 546 18.25 13.95 -16.86
C THR A 546 18.76 14.98 -17.87
N ASP A 547 19.98 15.48 -17.68
CA ASP A 547 20.59 16.45 -18.59
C ASP A 547 21.05 15.78 -19.89
N TYR A 548 21.53 14.54 -19.81
CA TYR A 548 21.76 13.71 -20.99
C TYR A 548 20.46 13.49 -21.75
N LEU A 549 19.41 13.01 -21.08
CA LEU A 549 18.14 12.71 -21.72
C LEU A 549 17.55 13.94 -22.41
N ARG A 550 17.56 15.12 -21.76
CA ARG A 550 17.04 16.35 -22.37
C ARG A 550 17.75 16.75 -23.67
N ASN A 551 19.03 16.43 -23.80
CA ASN A 551 19.87 16.86 -24.92
C ASN A 551 20.14 15.75 -25.95
N THR A 552 19.55 14.57 -25.79
CA THR A 552 19.73 13.44 -26.71
C THR A 552 18.39 12.98 -27.27
N GLU A 553 18.37 12.63 -28.56
CA GLU A 553 17.22 11.97 -29.18
C GLU A 553 17.08 10.54 -28.69
N LEU A 554 15.89 10.22 -28.19
CA LEU A 554 15.54 8.93 -27.63
C LEU A 554 14.43 8.31 -28.47
N GLY A 555 14.52 7.01 -28.75
CA GLY A 555 13.51 6.33 -29.54
C GLY A 555 12.26 6.09 -28.70
N VAL A 556 11.10 6.52 -29.19
CA VAL A 556 9.78 6.19 -28.58
C VAL A 556 9.47 4.68 -28.66
N ARG A 557 10.25 3.94 -29.46
CA ARG A 557 10.17 2.49 -29.61
C ARG A 557 11.18 1.71 -28.77
N ASP A 558 12.13 2.41 -28.14
CA ASP A 558 13.15 1.78 -27.29
C ASP A 558 12.50 1.26 -26.00
N PHE A 559 13.17 0.29 -25.36
CA PHE A 559 12.79 -0.24 -24.06
C PHE A 559 13.65 0.39 -22.97
N TYR A 560 13.03 0.98 -21.95
CA TYR A 560 13.72 1.72 -20.90
C TYR A 560 13.65 1.00 -19.57
N TYR A 561 14.81 0.86 -18.92
CA TYR A 561 14.91 0.31 -17.57
C TYR A 561 15.56 1.34 -16.66
N LEU A 562 14.91 1.65 -15.54
CA LEU A 562 15.33 2.72 -14.64
C LEU A 562 15.66 2.12 -13.28
N SER A 563 16.87 2.35 -12.76
CA SER A 563 17.26 1.83 -11.45
C SER A 563 18.11 2.80 -10.64
N GLY A 564 17.73 3.00 -9.38
CA GLY A 564 18.51 3.78 -8.41
C GLY A 564 17.67 4.74 -7.57
N ASN A 565 18.18 5.95 -7.33
CA ASN A 565 17.55 6.90 -6.42
C ASN A 565 16.10 7.25 -6.85
N PRO A 566 15.10 7.19 -5.94
CA PRO A 566 13.69 7.39 -6.30
C PRO A 566 13.38 8.72 -6.97
N PHE A 567 14.04 9.81 -6.56
CA PHE A 567 13.85 11.12 -7.18
C PHE A 567 14.40 11.14 -8.60
N ALA A 568 15.59 10.58 -8.81
CA ALA A 568 16.19 10.49 -10.14
C ALA A 568 15.36 9.58 -11.08
N VAL A 569 14.90 8.44 -10.60
CA VAL A 569 14.04 7.52 -11.36
C VAL A 569 12.72 8.20 -11.74
N LYS A 570 12.11 8.95 -10.82
CA LYS A 570 10.90 9.73 -11.10
C LYS A 570 11.16 10.79 -12.17
N ASP A 571 12.21 11.61 -12.02
CA ASP A 571 12.53 12.68 -12.98
C ASP A 571 12.76 12.12 -14.39
N VAL A 572 13.44 10.98 -14.48
CA VAL A 572 13.66 10.28 -15.76
C VAL A 572 12.34 9.76 -16.34
N PHE A 573 11.50 9.12 -15.52
CA PHE A 573 10.19 8.64 -15.94
C PHE A 573 9.31 9.76 -16.51
N ASP A 574 9.31 10.92 -15.84
CA ASP A 574 8.56 12.10 -16.28
C ASP A 574 9.08 12.62 -17.63
N ILE A 575 10.41 12.67 -17.84
CA ILE A 575 11.02 13.05 -19.12
C ILE A 575 10.62 12.09 -20.24
N LEU A 576 10.67 10.77 -20.00
CA LEU A 576 10.30 9.76 -20.99
C LEU A 576 8.81 9.84 -21.35
N SER A 577 7.96 10.05 -20.34
CA SER A 577 6.51 10.19 -20.52
C SER A 577 6.16 11.45 -21.32
N GLN A 578 6.82 12.58 -21.03
CA GLN A 578 6.66 13.83 -21.80
C GLN A 578 7.08 13.69 -23.27
N ARG A 579 7.97 12.74 -23.57
CA ARG A 579 8.42 12.41 -24.92
C ARG A 579 7.55 11.38 -25.63
N GLY A 580 6.46 10.93 -25.00
CA GLY A 580 5.53 9.98 -25.59
C GLY A 580 6.01 8.52 -25.58
N VAL A 581 6.99 8.18 -24.73
CA VAL A 581 7.36 6.77 -24.52
C VAL A 581 6.20 6.07 -23.81
N PRO A 582 5.63 4.99 -24.37
CA PRO A 582 4.54 4.26 -23.73
C PRO A 582 4.96 3.64 -22.40
N ARG A 583 4.05 3.62 -21.41
CA ARG A 583 4.36 3.17 -20.05
C ARG A 583 4.80 1.71 -19.99
N GLU A 584 4.25 0.87 -20.85
CA GLU A 584 4.57 -0.55 -21.00
C GLU A 584 6.02 -0.81 -21.44
N ARG A 585 6.67 0.20 -22.04
CA ARG A 585 8.09 0.18 -22.44
C ARG A 585 9.03 0.74 -21.37
N ILE A 586 8.52 1.04 -20.17
CA ILE A 586 9.30 1.60 -19.06
C ILE A 586 9.20 0.68 -17.84
N VAL A 587 10.32 0.07 -17.46
CA VAL A 587 10.47 -0.77 -16.26
C VAL A 587 11.29 -0.02 -15.24
N ARG A 588 10.93 -0.07 -13.95
CA ARG A 588 11.61 0.72 -12.91
C ARG A 588 11.79 -0.02 -11.59
N GLU A 589 12.93 0.23 -10.95
CA GLU A 589 13.30 -0.25 -9.62
C GLU A 589 13.85 0.91 -8.78
N PHE A 590 13.59 0.89 -7.47
CA PHE A 590 13.93 1.98 -6.54
C PHE A 590 14.91 1.55 -5.44
N TYR A 591 15.94 2.35 -5.21
CA TYR A 591 16.96 2.13 -4.18
C TYR A 591 16.83 3.18 -3.08
N TYR A 592 16.38 2.76 -1.90
CA TYR A 592 16.13 3.65 -0.76
C TYR A 592 17.38 3.87 0.14
N THR A 593 18.58 3.77 -0.41
CA THR A 593 19.85 3.77 0.35
C THR A 593 20.65 5.08 0.31
N TYR A 594 19.96 6.22 0.22
CA TYR A 594 20.60 7.55 0.09
C TYR A 594 20.35 8.49 1.24
#